data_AF-A0AAD6PXR7-F1
#
_entry.id   AF-A0AAD6PXR7-F1
#
_cell.length_a   1.000
_cell.length_b   1.000
_cell.length_c   1.000
_cell.angle_alpha   90.00
_cell.angle_beta   90.00
_cell.angle_gamma   90.00
#
_symmetry.space_group_name_H-M   'P 1'
#
loop_
_entity.id
_entity.type
_entity.pdbx_description
1 polymer ?
#
loop_
_entity_poly.entity_id
_entity_poly.type
_entity_poly.pdbx_seq_one_letter_code
_entity_poly.pdbx_strand_id
1 'polypeptide(L)'
;MFKEKKVRLLKSSEKLEISLEPFNHDLLTVSPVTVVPRKSIQFAPIGLVNMLNTGGAIESVMVVGDESLIRIGVKGSGEMRVFASGNPVSCKIDGVDVEFCYHDQMVTIQVPCPSSPKLSVIEFLF
;
A
#
# COMPACT_ATOMS: atom_id res chain seq x y z
N MET A 1 9.21 7.59 11.92
CA MET A 1 8.23 7.91 10.85
C MET A 1 9.00 8.50 9.68
N PHE A 2 8.57 8.28 8.43
CA PHE A 2 9.29 8.74 7.24
C PHE A 2 9.56 10.26 7.28
N LYS A 3 10.83 10.65 7.05
CA LYS A 3 11.26 12.05 6.97
C LYS A 3 10.73 12.73 5.72
N GLU A 4 10.78 12.03 4.59
CA GLU A 4 10.18 12.46 3.32
C GLU A 4 9.06 11.51 2.90
N LYS A 5 7.87 12.05 2.58
CA LYS A 5 6.73 11.28 2.06
C LYS A 5 6.76 11.22 0.53
N LYS A 6 7.89 10.85 -0.06
CA LYS A 6 8.08 10.76 -1.52
C LYS A 6 8.00 9.32 -1.98
N VAL A 7 7.42 9.11 -3.16
CA VAL A 7 7.37 7.80 -3.84
C VAL A 7 8.08 7.94 -5.18
N ARG A 8 8.90 6.95 -5.54
CA ARG A 8 9.50 6.85 -6.87
C ARG A 8 9.17 5.49 -7.47
N LEU A 9 8.61 5.52 -8.67
CA LEU A 9 8.46 4.33 -9.50
C LEU A 9 9.77 4.11 -10.25
N LEU A 10 10.35 2.92 -10.12
CA LEU A 10 11.62 2.55 -10.75
C LEU A 10 11.42 1.30 -11.60
N LYS A 11 12.07 1.27 -12.76
CA LYS A 11 12.23 0.06 -13.56
C LYS A 11 13.23 -0.86 -12.88
N SER A 12 13.15 -2.16 -13.17
CA SER A 12 14.09 -3.17 -12.64
C SER A 12 15.55 -2.92 -13.02
N SER A 13 15.82 -2.18 -14.10
CA SER A 13 17.16 -1.80 -14.54
C SER A 13 17.67 -0.48 -13.94
N GLU A 14 16.80 0.30 -13.32
CA GLU A 14 17.17 1.58 -12.72
C GLU A 14 17.80 1.38 -11.34
N LYS A 15 18.71 2.28 -10.96
CA LYS A 15 19.38 2.28 -9.67
C LYS A 15 19.00 3.54 -8.91
N LEU A 16 18.78 3.41 -7.62
CA LEU A 16 18.59 4.53 -6.71
C LEU A 16 19.83 4.68 -5.84
N GLU A 17 20.57 5.76 -6.03
CA GLU A 17 21.68 6.12 -5.15
C GLU A 17 21.14 6.77 -3.87
N ILE A 18 21.62 6.30 -2.73
CA ILE A 18 21.25 6.80 -1.40
C ILE A 18 22.54 7.14 -0.67
N SER A 19 22.63 8.36 -0.16
CA SER A 19 23.76 8.83 0.65
C SER A 19 23.25 9.23 2.02
N LEU A 20 23.91 8.77 3.07
CA LEU A 20 23.58 9.09 4.46
C LEU A 20 24.77 9.77 5.12
N GLU A 21 24.50 10.85 5.85
CA GLU A 21 25.51 11.49 6.69
C GLU A 21 25.87 10.61 7.91
N PRO A 22 27.06 10.79 8.51
CA PRO A 22 27.41 10.10 9.75
C PRO A 22 26.35 10.27 10.83
N PHE A 23 26.01 9.17 11.52
CA PHE A 23 25.00 9.13 12.59
C PHE A 23 23.56 9.47 12.15
N ASN A 24 23.28 9.48 10.85
CA ASN A 24 21.93 9.61 10.31
C ASN A 24 21.35 8.29 9.81
N HIS A 25 20.03 8.27 9.64
CA HIS A 25 19.29 7.15 9.08
C HIS A 25 18.13 7.64 8.20
N ASP A 26 17.79 6.84 7.20
CA ASP A 26 16.57 6.92 6.42
C ASP A 26 15.81 5.60 6.48
N LEU A 27 14.49 5.69 6.40
CA LEU A 27 13.60 4.54 6.30
C LEU A 27 13.08 4.47 4.87
N LEU A 28 13.30 3.34 4.20
CA LEU A 28 12.84 3.10 2.85
C LEU A 28 11.94 1.87 2.85
N THR A 29 10.85 1.94 2.08
CA THR A 29 9.99 0.79 1.80
C THR A 29 10.04 0.54 0.30
N VAL A 30 10.41 -0.68 -0.07
CA VAL A 30 10.41 -1.15 -1.46
C VAL A 30 9.26 -2.12 -1.61
N SER A 31 8.40 -1.86 -2.60
CA SER A 31 7.26 -2.72 -2.89
C SER A 31 7.27 -3.11 -4.38
N PRO A 32 7.17 -4.40 -4.72
CA PRO A 32 7.10 -4.83 -6.10
C PRO A 32 5.78 -4.36 -6.74
N VAL A 33 5.89 -3.93 -7.99
CA VAL A 33 4.72 -3.54 -8.79
C VAL A 33 4.19 -4.77 -9.53
N THR A 34 2.91 -5.05 -9.33
CA THR A 34 2.16 -6.09 -10.05
C THR A 34 1.19 -5.43 -11.01
N VAL A 35 0.92 -6.06 -12.15
CA VAL A 35 -0.11 -5.61 -13.10
C VAL A 35 -1.38 -6.41 -12.88
N VAL A 36 -2.48 -5.72 -12.63
CA VAL A 36 -3.84 -6.26 -12.59
C VAL A 36 -4.31 -6.44 -14.04
N PRO A 37 -4.44 -7.68 -14.57
CA PRO A 37 -4.45 -7.91 -16.02
C PRO A 37 -5.63 -7.26 -16.76
N ARG A 38 -6.87 -7.38 -16.26
CA ARG A 38 -8.05 -6.86 -16.98
C ARG A 38 -8.03 -5.37 -17.26
N LYS A 39 -7.59 -4.57 -16.28
CA LYS A 39 -7.55 -3.10 -16.40
C LYS A 39 -6.15 -2.55 -16.64
N SER A 40 -5.15 -3.42 -16.77
CA SER A 40 -3.74 -3.04 -16.91
C SER A 40 -3.27 -2.06 -15.82
N ILE A 41 -3.86 -2.16 -14.62
CA ILE A 41 -3.52 -1.30 -13.49
C ILE A 41 -2.24 -1.82 -12.86
N GLN A 42 -1.19 -1.01 -12.88
CA GLN A 42 -0.03 -1.19 -12.03
C GLN A 42 -0.41 -0.90 -10.58
N PHE A 43 -0.07 -1.82 -9.69
CA PHE A 43 -0.38 -1.76 -8.27
C PHE A 43 0.80 -2.21 -7.43
N ALA A 44 1.10 -1.49 -6.36
CA ALA A 44 2.12 -1.89 -5.38
C ALA A 44 1.66 -1.54 -3.96
N PRO A 45 1.55 -2.51 -3.04
CA PRO A 45 1.11 -2.22 -1.69
C PRO A 45 2.29 -1.70 -0.85
N ILE A 46 2.16 -0.52 -0.24
CA ILE A 46 3.23 0.06 0.58
C ILE A 46 3.12 -0.43 2.02
N GLY A 47 1.92 -0.34 2.62
CA GLY A 47 1.66 -0.77 4.00
C GLY A 47 1.21 0.37 4.90
N LEU A 48 1.36 0.18 6.22
CA LEU A 48 0.98 1.16 7.25
C LEU A 48 2.10 2.20 7.45
N VAL A 49 1.97 3.38 6.84
CA VAL A 49 3.07 4.36 6.71
C VAL A 49 3.33 5.19 7.97
N ASN A 50 2.43 5.14 8.94
CA ASN A 50 2.61 5.73 10.27
C ASN A 50 3.41 4.81 11.23
N MET A 51 3.90 3.66 10.76
CA MET A 51 4.72 2.70 11.52
C MET A 51 6.13 2.57 10.92
N LEU A 52 7.11 2.12 11.71
CA LEU A 52 8.49 1.89 11.22
C LEU A 52 8.58 0.66 10.31
N ASN A 53 7.81 -0.40 10.60
CA ASN A 53 7.81 -1.63 9.80
C ASN A 53 6.68 -1.62 8.75
N THR A 54 6.51 -0.51 8.06
CA THR A 54 5.41 -0.21 7.11
C THR A 54 4.89 -1.42 6.33
N GLY A 55 5.72 -1.97 5.43
CA GLY A 55 5.36 -3.13 4.62
C GLY A 55 5.28 -4.43 5.40
N GLY A 56 5.96 -4.55 6.53
CA GLY A 56 5.87 -5.72 7.41
C GLY A 56 4.55 -5.85 8.15
N ALA A 57 3.63 -4.89 8.02
CA ALA A 57 2.24 -5.04 8.43
C ALA A 57 1.40 -5.85 7.41
N ILE A 58 1.90 -6.04 6.19
CA ILE A 58 1.20 -6.76 5.13
C ILE A 58 1.47 -8.26 5.26
N GLU A 59 0.42 -9.04 5.44
CA GLU A 59 0.49 -10.51 5.55
C GLU A 59 0.19 -11.21 4.22
N SER A 60 -0.66 -10.61 3.38
CA SER A 60 -1.01 -11.19 2.08
C SER A 60 -1.48 -10.14 1.08
N VAL A 61 -1.28 -10.43 -0.20
CA VAL A 61 -1.75 -9.63 -1.33
C VAL A 61 -2.25 -10.61 -2.40
N MET A 62 -3.49 -10.48 -2.83
CA MET A 62 -4.12 -11.38 -3.80
C MET A 62 -4.92 -10.57 -4.82
N VAL A 63 -4.82 -10.96 -6.09
CA VAL A 63 -5.78 -10.53 -7.12
C VAL A 63 -6.91 -11.55 -7.13
N VAL A 64 -8.15 -11.10 -6.98
CA VAL A 64 -9.32 -11.94 -6.73
C VAL A 64 -10.40 -11.71 -7.80
N GLY A 65 -11.23 -12.72 -8.02
CA GLY A 65 -12.42 -12.62 -8.87
C GLY A 65 -12.06 -12.55 -10.34
N ASP A 66 -12.65 -11.60 -11.04
CA ASP A 66 -12.43 -11.36 -12.46
C ASP A 66 -11.15 -10.55 -12.73
N GLU A 67 -10.21 -10.52 -11.80
CA GLU A 67 -8.98 -9.72 -11.85
C GLU A 67 -9.23 -8.20 -11.87
N SER A 68 -10.31 -7.73 -11.25
CA SER A 68 -10.53 -6.31 -10.96
C SER A 68 -10.37 -5.96 -9.48
N LEU A 69 -10.33 -6.98 -8.62
CA LEU A 69 -10.31 -6.82 -7.17
C LEU A 69 -8.94 -7.21 -6.61
N ILE A 70 -8.35 -6.34 -5.80
CA ILE A 70 -7.15 -6.64 -5.02
C ILE A 70 -7.53 -6.75 -3.56
N ARG A 71 -7.15 -7.85 -2.92
CA ARG A 71 -7.35 -8.11 -1.49
C ARG A 71 -6.01 -8.10 -0.77
N ILE A 72 -5.92 -7.35 0.32
CA ILE A 72 -4.73 -7.25 1.17
C ILE A 72 -5.09 -7.63 2.60
N GLY A 73 -4.36 -8.57 3.18
CA GLY A 73 -4.39 -8.83 4.61
C GLY A 73 -3.38 -7.94 5.33
N VAL A 74 -3.84 -7.14 6.30
CA VAL A 74 -3.00 -6.23 7.08
C VAL A 74 -3.18 -6.46 8.57
N LYS A 75 -2.07 -6.45 9.31
CA LYS A 75 -2.03 -6.54 10.76
C LYS A 75 -1.63 -5.19 11.37
N GLY A 76 -2.47 -4.67 12.24
CA GLY A 76 -2.27 -3.38 12.88
C GLY A 76 -3.33 -2.36 12.45
N SER A 77 -3.05 -1.08 12.72
CA SER A 77 -3.95 0.02 12.42
C SER A 77 -3.17 1.28 12.06
N GLY A 78 -3.83 2.20 11.37
CA GLY A 78 -3.24 3.46 10.91
C GLY A 78 -3.44 3.73 9.43
N GLU A 79 -2.57 4.54 8.87
CA GLU A 79 -2.66 5.01 7.49
C GLU A 79 -2.08 3.96 6.54
N MET A 80 -2.95 3.22 5.86
CA MET A 80 -2.57 2.32 4.78
C MET A 80 -2.37 3.13 3.50
N ARG A 81 -1.24 2.93 2.83
CA ARG A 81 -1.00 3.45 1.50
C ARG A 81 -0.71 2.34 0.50
N VAL A 82 -1.19 2.54 -0.72
CA VAL A 82 -0.86 1.71 -1.88
C VAL A 82 -0.63 2.60 -3.09
N PHE A 83 0.32 2.22 -3.94
CA PHE A 83 0.48 2.80 -5.26
C PHE A 83 -0.51 2.13 -6.21
N ALA A 84 -1.21 2.95 -7.00
CA ALA A 84 -2.08 2.48 -8.08
C ALA A 84 -2.05 3.48 -9.24
N SER A 85 -1.73 2.99 -10.43
CA SER A 85 -1.73 3.78 -11.68
C SER A 85 -3.12 4.27 -12.11
N GLY A 86 -4.20 3.73 -11.52
CA GLY A 86 -5.56 4.22 -11.72
C GLY A 86 -6.30 4.36 -10.39
N ASN A 87 -7.38 5.14 -10.40
CA ASN A 87 -8.23 5.37 -9.24
C ASN A 87 -9.14 4.14 -9.00
N PRO A 88 -9.19 3.57 -7.78
CA PRO A 88 -10.19 2.57 -7.44
C PRO A 88 -11.61 3.12 -7.57
N VAL A 89 -12.55 2.24 -7.91
CA VAL A 89 -14.00 2.53 -7.88
C VAL A 89 -14.52 2.55 -6.44
N SER A 90 -14.04 1.62 -5.61
CA SER A 90 -14.43 1.51 -4.20
C SER A 90 -13.35 0.80 -3.38
N CYS A 91 -13.29 1.11 -2.09
CA CYS A 91 -12.45 0.40 -1.14
C CYS A 91 -13.28 -0.13 0.03
N LYS A 92 -12.92 -1.30 0.54
CA LYS A 92 -13.58 -1.93 1.71
C LYS A 92 -12.56 -2.37 2.75
N ILE A 93 -12.97 -2.35 4.00
CA ILE A 93 -12.26 -3.00 5.12
C ILE A 93 -13.22 -3.99 5.78
N ASP A 94 -12.81 -5.25 5.87
CA ASP A 94 -13.61 -6.35 6.43
C ASP A 94 -15.03 -6.42 5.82
N GLY A 95 -15.14 -6.14 4.51
CA GLY A 95 -16.39 -6.16 3.76
C GLY A 95 -17.25 -4.89 3.88
N VAL A 96 -16.84 -3.91 4.69
CA VAL A 96 -17.55 -2.63 4.87
C VAL A 96 -16.91 -1.56 3.99
N ASP A 97 -17.73 -0.80 3.25
CA ASP A 97 -17.27 0.32 2.43
C ASP A 97 -16.62 1.42 3.30
N VAL A 98 -15.49 1.94 2.82
CA VAL A 98 -14.74 2.99 3.50
C VAL A 98 -14.41 4.13 2.55
N GLU A 99 -14.32 5.33 3.10
CA GLU A 99 -13.77 6.46 2.37
C GLU A 99 -12.27 6.27 2.13
N PHE A 100 -11.81 6.73 0.97
CA PHE A 100 -10.40 6.71 0.61
C PHE A 100 -10.05 7.97 -0.18
N CYS A 101 -8.78 8.35 -0.13
CA CYS A 101 -8.24 9.43 -0.97
C CYS A 101 -7.40 8.84 -2.09
N TYR A 102 -7.54 9.38 -3.31
CA TYR A 102 -6.64 9.10 -4.42
C TYR A 102 -6.00 10.38 -4.93
N HIS A 103 -4.67 10.47 -4.81
CA HIS A 103 -3.90 11.62 -5.23
C HIS A 103 -2.49 11.17 -5.61
N ASP A 104 -1.91 11.71 -6.68
CA ASP A 104 -0.56 11.37 -7.16
C ASP A 104 -0.29 9.86 -7.28
N GLN A 105 -1.26 9.11 -7.80
CA GLN A 105 -1.20 7.64 -7.95
C GLN A 105 -1.08 6.87 -6.62
N MET A 106 -1.47 7.51 -5.52
CA MET A 106 -1.48 6.92 -4.19
C MET A 106 -2.92 6.85 -3.68
N VAL A 107 -3.34 5.65 -3.30
CA VAL A 107 -4.57 5.44 -2.53
C VAL A 107 -4.21 5.44 -1.04
N THR A 108 -4.96 6.20 -0.25
CA THR A 108 -4.81 6.29 1.21
C THR A 108 -6.10 5.89 1.91
N ILE A 109 -6.01 4.98 2.87
CA ILE A 109 -7.13 4.48 3.67
C ILE A 109 -6.73 4.46 5.15
N GLN A 110 -7.66 4.80 6.05
CA GLN A 110 -7.46 4.63 7.49
C GLN A 110 -7.94 3.25 7.94
N VAL A 111 -7.01 2.42 8.41
CA VAL A 111 -7.30 1.12 9.01
C VAL A 111 -7.60 1.34 10.49
N PRO A 112 -8.84 1.05 10.95
CA PRO A 112 -9.22 1.28 12.34
C PRO A 112 -8.48 0.33 13.29
N CYS A 113 -8.27 0.74 14.54
CA CYS A 113 -7.77 -0.16 15.58
C CYS A 113 -8.83 -1.21 15.88
N PRO A 114 -8.56 -2.51 15.67
CA PRO A 114 -9.56 -3.53 15.92
C PRO A 114 -9.74 -3.75 17.43
N SER A 115 -10.98 -4.02 17.85
CA SER A 115 -11.31 -4.33 19.25
C SER A 115 -10.69 -5.63 19.77
N SER A 116 -10.17 -6.46 18.87
CA SER A 116 -9.49 -7.72 19.15
C SER A 116 -8.32 -7.92 18.17
N PRO A 117 -7.28 -8.70 18.53
CA PRO A 117 -6.18 -8.99 17.63
C PRO A 117 -6.67 -9.87 16.46
N LYS A 118 -7.08 -9.22 15.37
CA LYS A 118 -7.48 -9.86 14.11
C LYS A 118 -6.78 -9.24 12.92
N LEU A 119 -6.66 -10.03 11.86
CA LEU A 119 -6.23 -9.54 10.55
C LEU A 119 -7.36 -8.67 9.96
N SER A 120 -7.02 -7.48 9.48
CA SER A 120 -7.95 -6.66 8.69
C SER A 120 -7.78 -6.99 7.22
N VAL A 121 -8.88 -7.18 6.51
CA VAL A 121 -8.88 -7.45 5.07
C VAL A 121 -9.30 -6.20 4.33
N ILE A 122 -8.39 -5.64 3.54
CA ILE A 122 -8.64 -4.45 2.73
C ILE A 122 -8.87 -4.91 1.28
N GLU A 123 -9.90 -4.37 0.65
CA GLU A 123 -10.24 -4.69 -0.74
C GLU A 123 -10.27 -3.42 -1.58
N PHE A 124 -9.63 -3.45 -2.75
CA PHE A 124 -9.60 -2.37 -3.72
C PHE A 124 -10.22 -2.88 -5.01
N LEU A 125 -11.37 -2.32 -5.40
CA LEU A 125 -12.02 -2.61 -6.67
C LEU A 125 -11.60 -1.56 -7.68
N PHE A 126 -11.02 -1.97 -8.80
CA PHE A 126 -10.62 -1.08 -9.89
C PHE A 126 -11.60 -1.13 -11.04
#